data_AF-A0A1V2B6Q9-F1
#
_entry.id   AF-A0A1V2B6Q9-F1
#
_cell.length_a   1.000
_cell.length_b   1.000
_cell.length_c   1.000
_cell.angle_alpha   90.00
_cell.angle_beta   90.00
_cell.angle_gamma   90.00
#
_symmetry.space_group_name_H-M   'P 1'
#
loop_
_entity.id
_entity.type
_entity.pdbx_description
1 polymer ?
#
loop_
_entity_poly.entity_id
_entity_poly.type
_entity_poly.pdbx_seq_one_letter_code
_entity_poly.pdbx_strand_id
1 'polypeptide(L)'
;MKDVNSIWERPITLSDVQPLLTPGMVQSAEKQLGYRLPAAYIELMKKQNGGNIRCGLRDEDYNHTRIFGIGPNENSITNNEFLPSIPHGLIPFDGLAHWCLCLDYRKDPDTPSVVHIELESGIIKSEETIAPTFSEYLEQLIIVEEVEIFVVETTTSIGEVVRIISTVLGTPIRPHFSAGDLHYFGFHGENDVRIYLHGNKVPKYHQEEFLPEHAAERDDLNASILRHPEVDENYVFLEIENEEYEGQRQEMVQNFRDAGLIINSLNHYLS
;
A
#
# COMPACT_ATOMS: atom_id res chain seq x y z
N MET A 1 -5.28 -11.49 -13.93
CA MET A 1 -5.25 -10.07 -13.57
C MET A 1 -5.31 -9.98 -12.06
N LYS A 2 -4.28 -9.43 -11.43
CA LYS A 2 -4.23 -9.17 -9.98
C LYS A 2 -5.44 -8.33 -9.59
N ASP A 3 -6.07 -8.60 -8.45
CA ASP A 3 -7.15 -7.75 -7.97
C ASP A 3 -6.56 -6.36 -7.66
N VAL A 4 -6.97 -5.35 -8.44
CA VAL A 4 -6.49 -3.97 -8.27
C VAL A 4 -6.82 -3.37 -6.90
N ASN A 5 -7.76 -3.97 -6.16
CA ASN A 5 -8.05 -3.55 -4.79
C ASN A 5 -6.93 -3.95 -3.80
N SER A 6 -6.13 -4.97 -4.12
CA SER A 6 -5.04 -5.47 -3.26
C SER A 6 -3.73 -4.70 -3.41
N ILE A 7 -3.68 -3.70 -4.31
CA ILE A 7 -2.52 -2.85 -4.59
C ILE A 7 -2.36 -1.77 -3.51
N TRP A 8 -3.46 -1.14 -3.12
CA TRP A 8 -3.44 0.07 -2.32
C TRP A 8 -3.14 -0.21 -0.85
N GLU A 9 -2.40 0.68 -0.22
CA GLU A 9 -2.24 0.69 1.23
C GLU A 9 -3.56 1.09 1.90
N ARG A 10 -3.78 0.55 3.11
CA ARG A 10 -5.00 0.70 3.89
C ARG A 10 -4.65 0.84 5.38
N PRO A 11 -5.25 1.79 6.12
CA PRO A 11 -6.19 2.84 5.69
C PRO A 11 -5.63 3.83 4.66
N ILE A 12 -6.50 4.61 4.02
CA ILE A 12 -6.09 5.63 3.04
C ILE A 12 -5.70 6.92 3.75
N THR A 13 -4.50 7.44 3.51
CA THR A 13 -4.11 8.80 3.88
C THR A 13 -4.72 9.79 2.89
N LEU A 14 -5.64 10.65 3.33
CA LEU A 14 -6.37 11.54 2.42
C LEU A 14 -5.47 12.63 1.83
N SER A 15 -4.45 13.08 2.56
CA SER A 15 -3.46 14.02 2.01
C SER A 15 -2.71 13.47 0.79
N ASP A 16 -2.59 12.15 0.68
CA ASP A 16 -1.77 11.49 -0.34
C ASP A 16 -2.56 11.11 -1.60
N VAL A 17 -3.87 11.38 -1.63
CA VAL A 17 -4.74 11.07 -2.77
C VAL A 17 -5.28 12.31 -3.47
N GLN A 18 -5.71 12.13 -4.70
CA GLN A 18 -6.41 13.15 -5.47
C GLN A 18 -7.93 13.09 -5.20
N PRO A 19 -8.70 14.14 -5.59
CA PRO A 19 -10.16 14.09 -5.60
C PRO A 19 -10.71 12.88 -6.38
N LEU A 20 -11.97 12.55 -6.17
CA LEU A 20 -12.62 11.46 -6.93
C LEU A 20 -12.46 11.68 -8.44
N LEU A 21 -12.00 10.64 -9.13
CA LEU A 21 -11.70 10.75 -10.56
C LEU A 21 -12.97 11.05 -11.36
N THR A 22 -12.93 12.10 -12.18
CA THR A 22 -14.00 12.41 -13.14
C THR A 22 -13.52 12.25 -14.59
N PRO A 23 -14.43 11.99 -15.55
CA PRO A 23 -14.07 11.96 -16.97
C PRO A 23 -13.46 13.28 -17.47
N GLY A 24 -13.83 14.41 -16.86
CA GLY A 24 -13.27 15.72 -17.20
C GLY A 24 -11.80 15.85 -16.78
N MET A 25 -11.44 15.30 -15.61
CA MET A 25 -10.05 15.27 -15.13
C MET A 25 -9.16 14.45 -16.08
N VAL A 26 -9.63 13.29 -16.53
CA VAL A 26 -8.89 12.45 -17.50
C VAL A 26 -8.67 13.22 -18.81
N GLN A 27 -9.71 13.79 -19.41
CA GLN A 27 -9.60 14.56 -20.65
C GLN A 27 -8.67 15.77 -20.51
N SER A 28 -8.73 16.47 -19.36
CA SER A 28 -7.85 17.60 -19.09
C SER A 28 -6.40 17.16 -18.97
N ALA A 29 -6.15 16.05 -18.27
CA ALA A 29 -4.81 15.50 -18.11
C ALA A 29 -4.22 15.04 -19.44
N GLU A 30 -4.96 14.25 -20.23
CA GLU A 30 -4.53 13.82 -21.57
C GLU A 30 -4.22 15.01 -22.48
N LYS A 31 -5.06 16.06 -22.45
CA LYS A 31 -4.84 17.29 -23.21
C LYS A 31 -3.58 18.04 -22.75
N GLN A 32 -3.34 18.12 -21.45
CA GLN A 32 -2.17 18.80 -20.88
C GLN A 32 -0.87 18.04 -21.20
N LEU A 33 -0.90 16.72 -21.07
CA LEU A 33 0.26 15.85 -21.31
C LEU A 33 0.52 15.64 -22.81
N GLY A 34 -0.51 15.75 -23.65
CA GLY A 34 -0.42 15.49 -25.09
C GLY A 34 -0.51 14.00 -25.46
N TYR A 35 -0.86 13.13 -24.53
CA TYR A 35 -0.89 11.68 -24.68
C TYR A 35 -2.19 11.08 -24.15
N ARG A 36 -2.60 9.94 -24.70
CA ARG A 36 -3.67 9.13 -24.12
C ARG A 36 -3.13 8.31 -22.95
N LEU A 37 -3.89 8.27 -21.86
CA LEU A 37 -3.49 7.50 -20.68
C LEU A 37 -3.80 6.01 -20.88
N PRO A 38 -2.97 5.09 -20.34
CA PRO A 38 -3.26 3.66 -20.41
C PRO A 38 -4.61 3.34 -19.78
N ALA A 39 -5.41 2.50 -20.44
CA ALA A 39 -6.72 2.10 -19.91
C ALA A 39 -6.61 1.46 -18.52
N ALA A 40 -5.59 0.62 -18.30
CA ALA A 40 -5.33 0.00 -17.00
C ALA A 40 -5.00 1.02 -15.89
N TYR A 41 -4.30 2.11 -16.22
CA TYR A 41 -4.03 3.20 -15.28
C TYR A 41 -5.34 3.93 -14.90
N ILE A 42 -6.19 4.24 -15.89
CA ILE A 42 -7.50 4.86 -15.63
C ILE A 42 -8.40 3.95 -14.78
N GLU A 43 -8.45 2.65 -15.06
CA GLU A 43 -9.24 1.69 -14.27
C GLU A 43 -8.74 1.60 -12.82
N LEU A 44 -7.42 1.68 -12.61
CA LEU A 44 -6.83 1.75 -11.28
C LEU A 44 -7.21 3.06 -10.55
N MET A 45 -7.12 4.21 -11.24
CA MET A 45 -7.48 5.53 -10.68
C MET A 45 -8.97 5.65 -10.31
N LYS A 46 -9.84 4.90 -10.99
CA LYS A 46 -11.28 4.82 -10.63
C LYS A 46 -11.52 4.12 -9.30
N LYS A 47 -10.64 3.20 -8.89
CA LYS A 47 -10.72 2.53 -7.57
C LYS A 47 -10.22 3.45 -6.48
N GLN A 48 -9.09 4.09 -6.74
CA GLN A 48 -8.51 5.13 -5.89
C GLN A 48 -7.59 6.00 -6.73
N ASN A 49 -7.79 7.32 -6.66
CA ASN A 49 -7.09 8.27 -7.52
C ASN A 49 -5.74 8.67 -6.92
N GLY A 50 -4.79 7.74 -6.98
CA GLY A 50 -3.44 7.86 -6.44
C GLY A 50 -3.31 7.54 -4.95
N GLY A 51 -2.10 7.59 -4.44
CA GLY A 51 -1.74 7.35 -3.04
C GLY A 51 -0.75 6.20 -2.85
N ASN A 52 -0.51 5.84 -1.60
CA ASN A 52 0.45 4.81 -1.23
C ASN A 52 -0.07 3.41 -1.60
N ILE A 53 0.86 2.54 -1.95
CA ILE A 53 0.61 1.14 -2.31
C ILE A 53 1.36 0.25 -1.33
N ARG A 54 0.82 -0.94 -1.07
CA ARG A 54 1.46 -1.98 -0.23
C ARG A 54 2.20 -3.03 -1.06
N CYS A 55 2.51 -2.68 -2.30
CA CYS A 55 3.17 -3.58 -3.24
C CYS A 55 4.35 -2.88 -3.90
N GLY A 56 5.39 -3.66 -4.17
CA GLY A 56 6.60 -3.22 -4.84
C GLY A 56 6.88 -4.03 -6.10
N LEU A 57 7.96 -3.67 -6.77
CA LEU A 57 8.55 -4.50 -7.81
C LEU A 57 9.37 -5.62 -7.14
N ARG A 58 9.57 -6.74 -7.85
CA ARG A 58 10.33 -7.89 -7.30
C ARG A 58 11.80 -7.58 -7.05
N ASP A 59 12.33 -6.60 -7.76
CA ASP A 59 13.68 -6.13 -7.56
C ASP A 59 13.65 -5.09 -6.44
N GLU A 60 14.29 -5.44 -5.31
CA GLU A 60 14.31 -4.66 -4.07
C GLU A 60 15.03 -3.32 -4.23
N ASP A 61 15.81 -3.13 -5.31
CA ASP A 61 16.46 -1.86 -5.61
C ASP A 61 15.45 -0.76 -5.98
N TYR A 62 14.20 -1.11 -6.32
CA TYR A 62 13.14 -0.16 -6.62
C TYR A 62 12.30 0.17 -5.38
N ASN A 63 12.48 1.37 -4.83
CA ASN A 63 11.67 1.88 -3.72
C ASN A 63 10.29 2.40 -4.17
N HIS A 64 9.52 1.54 -4.83
CA HIS A 64 8.21 1.84 -5.38
C HIS A 64 7.14 1.82 -4.27
N THR A 65 6.62 2.99 -3.90
CA THR A 65 5.79 3.15 -2.68
C THR A 65 4.45 3.80 -2.92
N ARG A 66 4.22 4.38 -4.12
CA ARG A 66 2.97 5.07 -4.45
C ARG A 66 2.70 5.03 -5.94
N ILE A 67 1.47 5.38 -6.29
CA ILE A 67 1.09 5.69 -7.68
C ILE A 67 0.46 7.08 -7.67
N PHE A 68 0.96 7.96 -8.52
CA PHE A 68 0.43 9.32 -8.68
C PHE A 68 -0.97 9.27 -9.27
N GLY A 69 -1.82 10.18 -8.80
CA GLY A 69 -3.18 10.32 -9.29
C GLY A 69 -3.33 11.33 -10.42
N ILE A 70 -4.57 11.63 -10.77
CA ILE A 70 -4.94 12.72 -11.68
C ILE A 70 -5.68 13.77 -10.86
N GLY A 71 -5.13 14.99 -10.74
CA GLY A 71 -5.79 16.04 -9.97
C GLY A 71 -4.92 17.26 -9.70
N PRO A 72 -5.42 18.20 -8.90
CA PRO A 72 -4.75 19.46 -8.65
C PRO A 72 -3.66 19.36 -7.57
N ASN A 73 -3.66 18.32 -6.73
CA ASN A 73 -2.69 18.21 -5.63
C ASN A 73 -1.34 17.72 -6.14
N GLU A 74 -0.30 17.83 -5.31
CA GLU A 74 0.99 17.17 -5.56
C GLU A 74 0.83 15.65 -5.73
N ASN A 75 1.85 14.97 -6.24
CA ASN A 75 1.79 13.56 -6.62
C ASN A 75 0.65 13.29 -7.62
N SER A 76 0.42 14.23 -8.55
CA SER A 76 -0.36 14.00 -9.74
C SER A 76 0.54 13.88 -10.96
N ILE A 77 0.16 13.05 -11.94
CA ILE A 77 0.87 12.95 -13.22
C ILE A 77 0.92 14.29 -14.00
N THR A 78 0.04 15.25 -13.65
CA THR A 78 0.02 16.61 -14.22
C THR A 78 0.52 17.69 -13.27
N ASN A 79 0.81 17.34 -12.02
CA ASN A 79 1.33 18.24 -11.00
C ASN A 79 2.23 17.47 -10.02
N ASN A 80 3.54 17.42 -10.32
CA ASN A 80 4.57 16.81 -9.48
C ASN A 80 5.93 17.48 -9.71
N GLU A 81 6.87 17.22 -8.81
CA GLU A 81 8.19 17.86 -8.79
C GLU A 81 9.10 17.49 -9.98
N PHE A 82 8.82 16.37 -10.66
CA PHE A 82 9.66 15.83 -11.73
C PHE A 82 9.36 16.47 -13.10
N LEU A 83 8.12 16.91 -13.35
CA LEU A 83 7.70 17.46 -14.64
C LEU A 83 8.61 18.56 -15.21
N PRO A 84 9.17 19.50 -14.42
CA PRO A 84 10.08 20.52 -14.95
C PRO A 84 11.43 19.98 -15.44
N SER A 85 11.86 18.80 -14.96
CA SER A 85 13.20 18.25 -15.19
C SER A 85 13.20 17.02 -16.10
N ILE A 86 12.03 16.45 -16.38
CA ILE A 86 11.89 15.21 -17.13
C ILE A 86 11.80 15.48 -18.65
N PRO A 87 12.51 14.70 -19.50
CA PRO A 87 12.38 14.80 -20.94
C PRO A 87 10.95 14.59 -21.45
N HIS A 88 10.59 15.31 -22.52
CA HIS A 88 9.27 15.17 -23.14
C HIS A 88 8.98 13.72 -23.56
N GLY A 89 7.76 13.27 -23.31
CA GLY A 89 7.30 11.90 -23.58
C GLY A 89 7.51 10.93 -22.42
N LEU A 90 8.14 11.34 -21.33
CA LEU A 90 8.16 10.61 -20.08
C LEU A 90 7.19 11.26 -19.10
N ILE A 91 6.23 10.48 -18.59
CA ILE A 91 5.23 10.97 -17.62
C ILE A 91 5.45 10.24 -16.29
N PRO A 92 6.02 10.91 -15.27
CA PRO A 92 6.23 10.34 -13.95
C PRO A 92 4.90 9.94 -13.29
N PHE A 93 4.84 8.71 -12.78
CA PHE A 93 3.72 8.22 -11.98
C PHE A 93 4.13 7.66 -10.62
N ASP A 94 5.43 7.62 -10.33
CA ASP A 94 5.99 7.49 -8.99
C ASP A 94 7.41 8.08 -9.02
N GLY A 95 7.96 8.43 -7.87
CA GLY A 95 9.34 8.83 -7.72
C GLY A 95 9.61 9.51 -6.38
N LEU A 96 10.87 9.53 -6.00
CA LEU A 96 11.35 10.35 -4.90
C LEU A 96 12.74 10.90 -5.22
N ALA A 97 12.87 12.23 -5.15
CA ALA A 97 14.13 12.96 -5.33
C ALA A 97 14.81 12.71 -6.70
N HIS A 98 15.65 11.68 -6.80
CA HIS A 98 16.54 11.44 -7.94
C HIS A 98 16.15 10.23 -8.77
N TRP A 99 14.99 9.61 -8.53
CA TRP A 99 14.46 8.56 -9.39
C TRP A 99 12.96 8.74 -9.61
N CYS A 100 12.46 8.22 -10.73
CA CYS A 100 11.03 8.12 -10.95
C CYS A 100 10.69 6.93 -11.86
N LEU A 101 9.49 6.38 -11.68
CA LEU A 101 8.85 5.50 -12.64
C LEU A 101 8.03 6.36 -13.60
N CYS A 102 8.21 6.13 -14.90
CA CYS A 102 7.56 6.90 -15.94
C CYS A 102 6.77 6.02 -16.91
N LEU A 103 5.65 6.55 -17.40
CA LEU A 103 5.05 6.11 -18.66
C LEU A 103 5.89 6.69 -19.80
N ASP A 104 6.50 5.85 -20.62
CA ASP A 104 7.36 6.24 -21.73
C ASP A 104 6.65 6.14 -23.09
N TYR A 105 6.30 7.31 -23.61
CA TYR A 105 5.63 7.50 -24.89
C TYR A 105 6.60 7.81 -26.05
N ARG A 106 7.92 7.86 -25.81
CA ARG A 106 8.90 8.29 -26.83
C ARG A 106 8.96 7.34 -28.02
N LYS A 107 8.65 6.05 -27.81
CA LYS A 107 8.63 5.01 -28.86
C LYS A 107 7.22 4.79 -29.43
N ASP A 108 6.21 4.73 -28.57
CA ASP A 108 4.82 4.50 -28.95
C ASP A 108 3.92 5.49 -28.18
N PRO A 109 3.27 6.45 -28.87
CA PRO A 109 2.44 7.47 -28.24
C PRO A 109 1.06 6.94 -27.76
N ASP A 110 0.66 5.75 -28.18
CA ASP A 110 -0.63 5.14 -27.83
C ASP A 110 -0.48 4.03 -26.77
N THR A 111 0.68 3.37 -26.71
CA THR A 111 0.96 2.26 -25.79
C THR A 111 2.29 2.46 -25.06
N PRO A 112 2.33 3.29 -24.00
CA PRO A 112 3.59 3.58 -23.31
C PRO A 112 4.09 2.36 -22.53
N SER A 113 5.41 2.16 -22.57
CA SER A 113 6.09 1.25 -21.64
C SER A 113 6.24 1.90 -20.27
N VAL A 114 6.51 1.10 -19.24
CA VAL A 114 6.92 1.58 -17.91
C VAL A 114 8.44 1.50 -17.82
N VAL A 115 9.07 2.62 -17.48
CA VAL A 115 10.52 2.72 -17.30
C VAL A 115 10.85 3.26 -15.92
N HIS A 116 11.91 2.74 -15.32
CA HIS A 116 12.58 3.35 -14.17
C HIS A 116 13.72 4.21 -14.68
N ILE A 117 13.84 5.43 -14.18
CA ILE A 117 14.94 6.33 -14.51
C ILE A 117 15.57 6.91 -13.26
N GLU A 118 16.89 7.02 -13.27
CA GLU A 118 17.64 7.83 -12.32
C GLU A 118 18.01 9.16 -12.96
N LEU A 119 17.82 10.23 -12.20
CA LEU A 119 18.14 11.60 -12.55
C LEU A 119 19.33 12.08 -11.71
N GLU A 120 20.31 12.69 -12.37
CA GLU A 120 21.38 13.43 -11.71
C GLU A 120 21.40 14.85 -12.27
N SER A 121 21.10 15.84 -11.42
CA SER A 121 21.00 17.25 -11.83
C SER A 121 20.07 17.50 -13.03
N GLY A 122 18.95 16.77 -13.11
CA GLY A 122 17.96 16.89 -14.19
C GLY A 122 18.34 16.18 -15.50
N ILE A 123 19.39 15.34 -15.48
CA ILE A 123 19.81 14.53 -16.62
C ILE A 123 19.57 13.06 -16.30
N ILE A 124 19.00 12.29 -17.25
CA ILE A 124 18.86 10.84 -17.12
C ILE A 124 20.25 10.21 -17.08
N LYS A 125 20.58 9.58 -15.95
CA LYS A 125 21.83 8.86 -15.71
C LYS A 125 21.71 7.40 -16.13
N SER A 126 20.59 6.77 -15.79
CA SER A 126 20.26 5.38 -16.11
C SER A 126 18.77 5.27 -16.44
N GLU A 127 18.44 4.30 -17.28
CA GLU A 127 17.08 4.01 -17.72
C GLU A 127 16.93 2.50 -17.90
N GLU A 128 15.90 1.92 -17.28
CA GLU A 128 15.55 0.51 -17.39
C GLU A 128 14.07 0.35 -17.74
N THR A 129 13.77 -0.53 -18.70
CA THR A 129 12.38 -0.89 -19.01
C THR A 129 11.89 -1.93 -18.02
N ILE A 130 10.88 -1.56 -17.23
CA ILE A 130 10.23 -2.45 -16.25
C ILE A 130 9.19 -3.33 -16.93
N ALA A 131 8.33 -2.73 -17.77
CA ALA A 131 7.28 -3.45 -18.47
C ALA A 131 6.97 -2.79 -19.81
N PRO A 132 6.54 -3.55 -20.84
CA PRO A 132 6.17 -2.96 -22.13
C PRO A 132 4.81 -2.26 -22.10
N THR A 133 3.97 -2.49 -21.08
CA THR A 133 2.70 -1.78 -20.87
C THR A 133 2.44 -1.56 -19.39
N PHE A 134 1.58 -0.59 -19.05
CA PHE A 134 1.13 -0.39 -17.66
C PHE A 134 0.41 -1.63 -17.10
N SER A 135 -0.38 -2.34 -17.92
CA SER A 135 -1.05 -3.56 -17.46
C SER A 135 -0.06 -4.67 -17.07
N GLU A 136 1.00 -4.84 -17.85
CA GLU A 136 2.05 -5.82 -17.56
C GLU A 136 2.89 -5.41 -16.35
N TYR A 137 3.08 -4.10 -16.12
CA TYR A 137 3.70 -3.61 -14.88
C TYR A 137 2.85 -3.98 -13.65
N LEU A 138 1.52 -3.84 -13.71
CA LEU A 138 0.65 -4.24 -12.59
C LEU A 138 0.74 -5.74 -12.27
N GLU A 139 1.04 -6.59 -13.25
CA GLU A 139 1.23 -8.03 -13.06
C GLU A 139 2.58 -8.37 -12.41
N GLN A 140 3.57 -7.48 -12.49
CA GLN A 140 4.86 -7.66 -11.84
C GLN A 140 4.85 -7.24 -10.36
N LEU A 141 3.87 -6.44 -9.94
CA LEU A 141 3.75 -6.00 -8.56
C LEU A 141 3.55 -7.19 -7.61
N ILE A 142 4.33 -7.24 -6.55
CA ILE A 142 4.19 -8.20 -5.45
C ILE A 142 3.84 -7.44 -4.17
N ILE A 143 3.03 -8.01 -3.29
CA ILE A 143 2.84 -7.42 -1.96
C ILE A 143 4.18 -7.52 -1.23
N VAL A 144 4.61 -6.41 -0.65
CA VAL A 144 5.87 -6.30 0.08
C VAL A 144 5.51 -5.96 1.52
N GLU A 145 5.90 -6.81 2.45
CA GLU A 145 5.72 -6.59 3.88
C GLU A 145 7.11 -6.49 4.51
N GLU A 146 7.36 -5.44 5.30
CA GLU A 146 8.65 -5.23 5.97
C GLU A 146 8.90 -6.30 7.06
N VAL A 147 7.83 -6.86 7.60
CA VAL A 147 7.86 -7.91 8.62
C VAL A 147 6.98 -9.08 8.20
N GLU A 148 7.34 -10.30 8.60
CA GLU A 148 6.44 -11.45 8.43
C GLU A 148 5.16 -11.23 9.25
N ILE A 149 4.03 -11.14 8.54
CA ILE A 149 2.69 -11.03 9.10
C ILE A 149 2.03 -12.42 9.15
N PHE A 150 1.43 -12.76 10.29
CA PHE A 150 0.60 -13.94 10.46
C PHE A 150 -0.88 -13.59 10.47
N VAL A 151 -1.71 -14.53 10.03
CA VAL A 151 -3.17 -14.47 10.04
C VAL A 151 -3.68 -15.55 10.98
N VAL A 152 -4.39 -15.11 12.02
CA VAL A 152 -5.12 -15.98 12.94
C VAL A 152 -6.53 -16.17 12.39
N GLU A 153 -6.81 -17.37 11.89
CA GLU A 153 -8.13 -17.75 11.43
C GLU A 153 -9.04 -17.97 12.64
N THR A 154 -10.14 -17.22 12.69
CA THR A 154 -10.99 -17.21 13.86
C THR A 154 -12.43 -16.83 13.51
N THR A 155 -13.35 -17.34 14.32
CA THR A 155 -14.76 -16.91 14.35
C THR A 155 -15.11 -16.19 15.65
N THR A 156 -14.13 -16.06 16.56
CA THR A 156 -14.29 -15.31 17.81
C THR A 156 -13.75 -13.89 17.68
N SER A 157 -14.12 -13.02 18.62
CA SER A 157 -13.64 -11.64 18.65
C SER A 157 -12.12 -11.57 18.81
N ILE A 158 -11.52 -10.50 18.28
CA ILE A 158 -10.10 -10.18 18.50
C ILE A 158 -9.74 -10.16 20.00
N GLY A 159 -10.66 -9.74 20.87
CA GLY A 159 -10.46 -9.76 22.33
C GLY A 159 -10.24 -11.16 22.92
N GLU A 160 -10.88 -12.19 22.36
CA GLU A 160 -10.64 -13.58 22.78
C GLU A 160 -9.29 -14.10 22.28
N VAL A 161 -8.91 -13.73 21.04
CA VAL A 161 -7.57 -14.05 20.50
C VAL A 161 -6.48 -13.40 21.37
N VAL A 162 -6.65 -12.12 21.70
CA VAL A 162 -5.79 -11.35 22.60
C VAL A 162 -5.69 -12.01 23.97
N ARG A 163 -6.80 -12.50 24.53
CA ARG A 163 -6.83 -13.21 25.82
C ARG A 163 -6.02 -14.51 25.77
N ILE A 164 -6.15 -15.30 24.69
CA ILE A 164 -5.40 -16.54 24.51
C ILE A 164 -3.91 -16.22 24.42
N ILE A 165 -3.51 -15.30 23.54
CA ILE A 165 -2.10 -14.93 23.35
C ILE A 165 -1.52 -14.35 24.65
N SER A 166 -2.22 -13.44 25.33
CA SER A 166 -1.77 -12.89 26.63
C SER A 166 -1.56 -13.99 27.68
N THR A 167 -2.40 -15.04 27.66
CA THR A 167 -2.27 -16.18 28.59
C THR A 167 -1.05 -17.02 28.28
N VAL A 168 -0.78 -17.30 26.99
CA VAL A 168 0.40 -18.05 26.55
C VAL A 168 1.68 -17.29 26.87
N LEU A 169 1.69 -15.97 26.65
CA LEU A 169 2.87 -15.13 26.88
C LEU A 169 3.12 -14.82 28.36
N GLY A 170 2.10 -14.95 29.21
CA GLY A 170 2.17 -14.50 30.60
C GLY A 170 2.28 -12.97 30.76
N THR A 171 2.09 -12.21 29.68
CA THR A 171 2.16 -10.74 29.65
C THR A 171 0.86 -10.14 29.12
N PRO A 172 0.45 -8.97 29.63
CA PRO A 172 -0.78 -8.34 29.18
C PRO A 172 -0.60 -7.69 27.81
N ILE A 173 -1.48 -8.03 26.86
CA ILE A 173 -1.69 -7.25 25.65
C ILE A 173 -2.86 -6.27 25.89
N ARG A 174 -2.66 -4.99 25.54
CA ARG A 174 -3.59 -3.91 25.83
C ARG A 174 -4.17 -3.32 24.55
N PRO A 175 -5.44 -2.88 24.55
CA PRO A 175 -5.97 -2.10 23.45
C PRO A 175 -5.23 -0.77 23.34
N HIS A 176 -4.92 -0.38 22.11
CA HIS A 176 -4.34 0.90 21.73
C HIS A 176 -5.13 1.48 20.56
N PHE A 177 -5.50 2.75 20.64
CA PHE A 177 -6.26 3.44 19.61
C PHE A 177 -5.40 4.55 19.04
N SER A 178 -5.09 4.47 17.75
CA SER A 178 -4.27 5.45 17.05
C SER A 178 -4.82 5.69 15.65
N ALA A 179 -4.84 6.96 15.22
CA ALA A 179 -5.29 7.37 13.88
C ALA A 179 -6.65 6.79 13.43
N GLY A 180 -7.58 6.57 14.37
CA GLY A 180 -8.89 5.99 14.10
C GLY A 180 -8.96 4.46 14.16
N ASP A 181 -7.82 3.78 14.26
CA ASP A 181 -7.72 2.33 14.22
C ASP A 181 -7.46 1.74 15.62
N LEU A 182 -8.23 0.72 15.98
CA LEU A 182 -8.05 -0.03 17.23
C LEU A 182 -7.18 -1.25 16.95
N HIS A 183 -6.03 -1.29 17.60
CA HIS A 183 -5.16 -2.47 17.63
C HIS A 183 -4.81 -2.85 19.06
N TYR A 184 -4.15 -3.98 19.21
CA TYR A 184 -3.73 -4.50 20.51
C TYR A 184 -2.23 -4.63 20.52
N PHE A 185 -1.61 -4.13 21.59
CA PHE A 185 -0.16 -4.03 21.71
C PHE A 185 0.32 -4.56 23.05
N GLY A 186 1.45 -5.25 23.04
CA GLY A 186 2.12 -5.72 24.25
C GLY A 186 3.57 -6.08 24.00
N PHE A 187 4.27 -6.35 25.10
CA PHE A 187 5.66 -6.75 25.10
C PHE A 187 5.82 -8.17 25.67
N HIS A 188 6.83 -8.91 25.20
CA HIS A 188 7.17 -10.23 25.70
C HIS A 188 8.68 -10.41 25.92
N GLY A 189 9.02 -11.04 27.05
CA GLY A 189 10.39 -11.42 27.39
C GLY A 189 11.29 -10.24 27.79
N GLU A 190 12.55 -10.55 28.07
CA GLU A 190 13.58 -9.57 28.47
C GLU A 190 14.03 -8.67 27.30
N ASN A 191 13.78 -9.11 26.06
CA ASN A 191 14.15 -8.42 24.82
C ASN A 191 13.08 -7.45 24.31
N ASP A 192 12.01 -7.23 25.09
CA ASP A 192 10.93 -6.30 24.74
C ASP A 192 10.30 -6.59 23.37
N VAL A 193 10.12 -7.88 23.04
CA VAL A 193 9.53 -8.33 21.77
C VAL A 193 8.13 -7.73 21.65
N ARG A 194 7.87 -7.00 20.57
CA ARG A 194 6.61 -6.30 20.38
C ARG A 194 5.62 -7.19 19.67
N ILE A 195 4.42 -7.27 20.24
CA ILE A 195 3.32 -8.06 19.70
C ILE A 195 2.20 -7.11 19.35
N TYR A 196 1.80 -7.12 18.08
CA TYR A 196 0.66 -6.37 17.60
C TYR A 196 -0.42 -7.31 17.08
N LEU A 197 -1.68 -6.97 17.37
CA LEU A 197 -2.83 -7.60 16.74
C LEU A 197 -3.77 -6.57 16.15
N HIS A 198 -4.18 -6.82 14.91
CA HIS A 198 -5.05 -5.94 14.14
C HIS A 198 -6.23 -6.73 13.58
N GLY A 199 -7.40 -6.11 13.52
CA GLY A 199 -8.51 -6.63 12.72
C GLY A 199 -8.27 -6.36 11.24
N ASN A 200 -8.87 -7.17 10.36
CA ASN A 200 -8.82 -6.88 8.92
C ASN A 200 -9.68 -5.69 8.52
N LYS A 201 -10.81 -5.50 9.19
CA LYS A 201 -11.70 -4.38 8.96
C LYS A 201 -11.22 -3.14 9.71
N VAL A 202 -10.76 -2.15 8.96
CA VAL A 202 -10.19 -0.89 9.46
C VAL A 202 -11.02 0.31 8.97
N PRO A 203 -10.87 1.50 9.59
CA PRO A 203 -11.40 2.72 8.98
C PRO A 203 -10.90 2.87 7.55
N LYS A 204 -11.75 3.39 6.66
CA LYS A 204 -11.36 3.60 5.27
C LYS A 204 -10.24 4.63 5.13
N TYR A 205 -10.23 5.63 6.01
CA TYR A 205 -9.28 6.74 6.01
C TYR A 205 -8.53 6.81 7.33
N HIS A 206 -7.25 7.17 7.28
CA HIS A 206 -6.55 7.61 8.47
C HIS A 206 -7.22 8.87 9.05
N GLN A 207 -7.29 8.95 10.38
CA GLN A 207 -7.71 10.19 11.02
C GLN A 207 -6.55 11.20 10.97
N GLU A 208 -6.79 12.32 10.29
CA GLU A 208 -5.90 13.47 10.24
C GLU A 208 -6.53 14.62 11.03
N GLU A 209 -5.70 15.47 11.64
CA GLU A 209 -6.18 16.65 12.39
C GLU A 209 -6.93 17.63 11.46
N PHE A 210 -6.42 17.79 10.24
CA PHE A 210 -6.99 18.61 9.19
C PHE A 210 -7.12 17.79 7.91
N LEU A 211 -8.36 17.57 7.47
CA LEU A 211 -8.62 16.91 6.20
C LEU A 211 -8.31 17.86 5.02
N PRO A 212 -7.85 17.33 3.88
CA PRO A 212 -7.66 18.15 2.68
C PRO A 212 -9.00 18.65 2.14
N GLU A 213 -8.99 19.76 1.40
CA GLU A 213 -10.22 20.41 0.89
C GLU A 213 -11.13 19.46 0.10
N HIS A 214 -10.52 18.57 -0.69
CA HIS A 214 -11.25 17.59 -1.49
C HIS A 214 -11.99 16.51 -0.68
N ALA A 215 -11.71 16.40 0.62
CA ALA A 215 -12.45 15.50 1.51
C ALA A 215 -13.89 16.00 1.78
N ALA A 216 -14.17 17.30 1.58
CA ALA A 216 -15.50 17.87 1.81
C ALA A 216 -16.60 17.29 0.89
N GLU A 217 -16.20 16.70 -0.25
CA GLU A 217 -17.10 16.09 -1.23
C GLU A 217 -17.33 14.59 -0.98
N ARG A 218 -16.77 14.02 0.11
CA ARG A 218 -16.84 12.59 0.41
C ARG A 218 -17.96 12.25 1.40
N ASP A 219 -18.85 11.37 0.96
CA ASP A 219 -19.92 10.81 1.81
C ASP A 219 -19.45 9.59 2.62
N ASP A 220 -18.25 9.08 2.37
CA ASP A 220 -17.73 7.82 2.91
C ASP A 220 -16.65 8.01 3.97
N LEU A 221 -16.48 9.21 4.53
CA LEU A 221 -15.44 9.54 5.52
C LEU A 221 -15.46 8.63 6.77
N ASN A 222 -16.63 8.08 7.13
CA ASN A 222 -16.79 7.15 8.26
C ASN A 222 -16.89 5.68 7.83
N ALA A 223 -16.62 5.37 6.56
CA ALA A 223 -16.68 3.99 6.07
C ALA A 223 -15.53 3.13 6.63
N SER A 224 -15.68 1.82 6.50
CA SER A 224 -14.62 0.84 6.76
C SER A 224 -14.22 0.14 5.47
N ILE A 225 -13.02 -0.44 5.47
CA ILE A 225 -12.45 -1.21 4.37
C ILE A 225 -11.64 -2.38 4.92
N LEU A 226 -11.33 -3.36 4.08
CA LEU A 226 -10.39 -4.42 4.44
C LEU A 226 -8.96 -3.95 4.20
N ARG A 227 -8.09 -4.18 5.19
CA ARG A 227 -6.65 -3.94 5.09
C ARG A 227 -6.02 -4.91 4.08
N HIS A 228 -6.41 -6.18 4.16
CA HIS A 228 -6.07 -7.24 3.22
C HIS A 228 -7.36 -7.81 2.62
N PRO A 229 -7.79 -7.36 1.42
CA PRO A 229 -9.04 -7.82 0.80
C PRO A 229 -9.04 -9.31 0.44
N GLU A 230 -7.86 -9.93 0.35
CA GLU A 230 -7.66 -11.36 0.14
C GLU A 230 -7.86 -12.22 1.40
N VAL A 231 -7.99 -11.61 2.58
CA VAL A 231 -8.21 -12.28 3.86
C VAL A 231 -9.65 -12.05 4.34
N ASP A 232 -10.25 -13.01 5.05
CA ASP A 232 -11.59 -12.86 5.64
C ASP A 232 -11.66 -11.64 6.57
N GLU A 233 -12.81 -10.95 6.61
CA GLU A 233 -12.95 -9.72 7.40
C GLU A 233 -12.86 -9.97 8.92
N ASN A 234 -13.11 -11.20 9.37
CA ASN A 234 -13.14 -11.58 10.78
C ASN A 234 -11.80 -12.10 11.30
N TYR A 235 -10.83 -12.34 10.42
CA TYR A 235 -9.52 -12.83 10.81
C TYR A 235 -8.67 -11.71 11.43
N VAL A 236 -7.70 -12.13 12.24
CA VAL A 236 -6.84 -11.23 13.01
C VAL A 236 -5.42 -11.33 12.49
N PHE A 237 -4.80 -10.19 12.21
CA PHE A 237 -3.37 -10.12 11.90
C PHE A 237 -2.57 -10.13 13.19
N LEU A 238 -1.48 -10.87 13.18
CA LEU A 238 -0.52 -10.99 14.28
C LEU A 238 0.86 -10.63 13.73
N GLU A 239 1.42 -9.57 14.30
CA GLU A 239 2.79 -9.13 14.03
C GLU A 239 3.64 -9.32 15.27
N ILE A 240 4.84 -9.84 15.05
CA ILE A 240 5.82 -10.11 16.10
C ILE A 240 7.11 -9.42 15.66
N GLU A 241 7.34 -8.21 16.13
CA GLU A 241 8.57 -7.48 15.85
C GLU A 241 9.66 -7.93 16.82
N ASN A 242 10.76 -8.42 16.27
CA ASN A 242 11.97 -8.73 17.00
C ASN A 242 13.15 -8.42 16.07
N GLU A 243 13.98 -7.44 16.44
CA GLU A 243 15.15 -7.04 15.66
C GLU A 243 16.24 -8.12 15.65
N GLU A 244 16.22 -9.10 16.56
CA GLU A 244 17.37 -10.01 16.76
C GLU A 244 17.14 -11.49 16.39
N TYR A 245 15.93 -12.06 16.32
CA TYR A 245 15.80 -13.53 16.08
C TYR A 245 14.49 -14.03 15.43
N GLU A 246 14.58 -14.55 14.20
CA GLU A 246 13.50 -15.32 13.52
C GLU A 246 13.06 -16.59 14.29
N GLY A 247 13.99 -17.26 14.98
CA GLY A 247 13.71 -18.51 15.69
C GLY A 247 12.70 -18.35 16.83
N GLN A 248 12.74 -17.22 17.54
CA GLN A 248 11.79 -16.92 18.63
C GLN A 248 10.37 -16.68 18.09
N ARG A 249 10.25 -16.03 16.93
CA ARG A 249 8.96 -15.78 16.26
C ARG A 249 8.21 -17.08 15.97
N GLN A 250 8.88 -18.04 15.35
CA GLN A 250 8.27 -19.32 14.99
C GLN A 250 7.93 -20.18 16.22
N GLU A 251 8.75 -20.14 17.27
CA GLU A 251 8.44 -20.80 18.55
C GLU A 251 7.19 -20.20 19.20
N MET A 252 7.07 -18.87 19.26
CA MET A 252 5.88 -18.20 19.80
C MET A 252 4.62 -18.57 19.01
N VAL A 253 4.69 -18.53 17.68
CA VAL A 253 3.58 -18.94 16.82
C VAL A 253 3.20 -20.40 17.07
N GLN A 254 4.18 -21.29 17.27
CA GLN A 254 3.88 -22.68 17.60
C GLN A 254 3.19 -22.82 18.96
N ASN A 255 3.64 -22.09 19.99
CA ASN A 255 2.98 -22.07 21.30
C ASN A 255 1.52 -21.57 21.21
N PHE A 256 1.26 -20.59 20.34
CA PHE A 256 -0.10 -20.12 20.07
C PHE A 256 -0.96 -21.18 19.36
N ARG A 257 -0.38 -21.94 18.42
CA ARG A 257 -1.05 -23.07 17.78
C ARG A 257 -1.36 -24.19 18.76
N ASP A 258 -0.43 -24.50 19.66
CA ASP A 258 -0.63 -25.49 20.72
C ASP A 258 -1.74 -25.06 21.71
N ALA A 259 -1.96 -23.76 21.85
CA ALA A 259 -3.09 -23.17 22.59
C ALA A 259 -4.41 -23.15 21.80
N GLY A 260 -4.44 -23.72 20.59
CA GLY A 260 -5.65 -23.92 19.77
C GLY A 260 -5.92 -22.84 18.72
N LEU A 261 -4.99 -21.91 18.47
CA LEU A 261 -5.14 -20.94 17.39
C LEU A 261 -4.73 -21.53 16.04
N ILE A 262 -5.50 -21.23 14.99
CA ILE A 262 -5.13 -21.58 13.61
C ILE A 262 -4.38 -20.38 13.04
N ILE A 263 -3.08 -20.52 12.81
CA ILE A 263 -2.20 -19.41 12.40
C ILE A 263 -1.43 -19.78 11.14
N ASN A 264 -1.60 -18.97 10.10
CA ASN A 264 -0.93 -19.11 8.81
C ASN A 264 -0.14 -17.83 8.47
N SER A 265 0.91 -17.92 7.66
CA SER A 265 1.56 -16.72 7.10
C SER A 265 0.60 -16.00 6.16
N LEU A 266 0.62 -14.67 6.11
CA LEU A 266 -0.14 -13.90 5.13
C LEU A 266 0.13 -14.37 3.69
N ASN A 267 1.36 -14.79 3.39
CA ASN A 267 1.74 -15.33 2.09
C ASN A 267 0.89 -16.53 1.64
N HIS A 268 0.26 -17.25 2.56
CA HIS A 268 -0.69 -18.32 2.25
C HIS A 268 -1.93 -17.83 1.46
N TYR A 269 -2.30 -16.57 1.63
CA TYR A 269 -3.48 -15.94 1.02
C TYR A 269 -3.15 -15.16 -0.26
N LEU A 270 -1.86 -14.96 -0.54
CA LEU A 270 -1.39 -14.18 -1.69
C LEU A 270 -1.17 -15.03 -2.96
N SER A 271 -1.27 -16.35 -2.84
CA SER A 271 -0.99 -17.35 -3.89
C SER A 271 -2.19 -17.70 -4.76
#